data_AF-A0A7C3HFQ6-F1
#
_entry.id   AF-A0A7C3HFQ6-F1
#
_cell.length_a   1.000
_cell.length_b   1.000
_cell.length_c   1.000
_cell.angle_alpha   90.00
_cell.angle_beta   90.00
_cell.angle_gamma   90.00
#
_symmetry.space_group_name_H-M   'P 1'
#
loop_
_entity.id
_entity.type
_entity.pdbx_description
1 polymer ?
#
loop_
_entity_poly.entity_id
_entity_poly.type
_entity_poly.pdbx_seq_one_letter_code
_entity_poly.pdbx_strand_id
1 'polypeptide(L)'
;MNKQLQENSEENFESELETEITLENIIDLSPSERKRRITGVITTKLNYDAATKRYFIKNPLSTDEHIFVWKTIIDISESEVGSDVLLMFEENDVYKPVITGVVKSLQAAERKTADILDKPHKFKTSIDDSERLVFSAEREIVLQCGKSSIHLTRAGKIIIRGSYVLSRSTGVNSLKGAAVSIN
;
A
#
# COMPACT_ATOMS: atom_id res chain seq x y z
N MET A 1 10.12 69.63 18.50
CA MET A 1 8.69 69.88 18.22
C MET A 1 8.56 70.09 16.72
N ASN A 2 7.71 69.27 16.08
CA ASN A 2 7.35 69.20 14.65
C ASN A 2 8.37 68.49 13.71
N LYS A 3 8.15 67.24 13.24
CA LYS A 3 7.11 66.70 12.30
C LYS A 3 7.08 67.55 11.02
N GLN A 4 7.08 67.05 9.80
CA GLN A 4 7.04 65.72 9.18
C GLN A 4 6.96 66.03 7.66
N LEU A 5 7.27 65.05 6.80
CA LEU A 5 6.80 64.92 5.40
C LEU A 5 7.53 65.77 4.34
N GLN A 6 8.24 65.11 3.44
CA GLN A 6 7.74 64.74 2.10
C GLN A 6 8.85 63.90 1.42
N GLU A 7 8.59 62.62 1.19
CA GLU A 7 8.19 62.03 -0.12
C GLU A 7 9.44 61.45 -0.80
N ASN A 8 9.52 60.11 -0.90
CA ASN A 8 9.17 59.36 -2.12
C ASN A 8 10.00 59.90 -3.29
N SER A 9 10.93 59.16 -3.88
CA SER A 9 10.76 57.89 -4.58
C SER A 9 12.13 57.66 -5.24
N GLU A 10 12.74 56.49 -5.19
CA GLU A 10 12.72 55.50 -6.26
C GLU A 10 13.80 54.50 -5.80
N GLU A 11 13.37 53.31 -5.40
CA GLU A 11 13.36 52.14 -6.28
C GLU A 11 14.74 51.50 -6.41
N ASN A 12 14.76 50.24 -5.96
CA ASN A 12 15.36 49.11 -6.66
C ASN A 12 16.88 49.16 -6.86
N PHE A 13 17.62 48.37 -6.09
CA PHE A 13 17.97 47.04 -6.62
C PHE A 13 18.56 46.16 -5.52
N GLU A 14 18.19 44.89 -5.63
CA GLU A 14 18.47 43.75 -4.78
C GLU A 14 19.92 43.58 -4.33
N SER A 15 20.10 43.07 -3.11
CA SER A 15 21.05 41.99 -2.82
C SER A 15 20.86 41.50 -1.37
N GLU A 16 19.98 40.51 -1.26
CA GLU A 16 20.13 39.30 -0.42
C GLU A 16 20.58 39.47 1.05
N LEU A 17 19.60 39.69 1.93
CA LEU A 17 19.70 39.32 3.34
C LEU A 17 19.22 37.87 3.51
N GLU A 18 20.17 36.95 3.60
CA GLU A 18 20.00 35.63 4.21
C GLU A 18 19.43 35.81 5.63
N THR A 19 18.11 35.73 5.77
CA THR A 19 17.46 35.77 7.08
C THR A 19 17.17 34.34 7.49
N GLU A 20 18.08 33.80 8.30
CA GLU A 20 17.98 32.49 8.93
C GLU A 20 16.68 32.42 9.77
N ILE A 21 15.74 31.57 9.35
CA ILE A 21 14.44 31.44 10.02
C ILE A 21 14.58 30.50 11.22
N THR A 22 14.53 31.07 12.43
CA THR A 22 14.48 30.31 13.68
C THR A 22 13.08 29.77 13.98
N LEU A 23 13.02 28.63 14.69
CA LEU A 23 11.78 27.88 15.04
C LEU A 23 10.70 28.72 15.75
N GLU A 24 11.08 29.85 16.34
CA GLU A 24 10.17 30.75 17.07
C GLU A 24 9.24 31.54 16.13
N ASN A 25 9.64 31.76 14.87
CA ASN A 25 8.86 32.52 13.88
C ASN A 25 7.74 31.71 13.19
N ILE A 26 7.53 30.44 13.57
CA ILE A 26 6.53 29.56 12.97
C ILE A 26 5.17 29.65 13.70
N ILE A 27 5.16 30.13 14.95
CA ILE A 27 3.99 30.02 15.82
C ILE A 27 2.90 31.06 15.50
N ASP A 28 3.27 32.19 14.88
CA ASP A 28 2.37 33.34 14.62
C ASP A 28 1.60 33.29 13.28
N LEU A 29 1.66 32.17 12.54
CA LEU A 29 0.99 32.06 11.23
C LEU A 29 -0.44 31.52 11.32
N SER A 30 -1.35 32.13 10.55
CA SER A 30 -2.75 31.73 10.46
C SER A 30 -2.93 30.30 9.90
N PRO A 31 -4.03 29.59 10.22
CA PRO A 31 -4.28 28.23 9.73
C PRO A 31 -4.28 28.12 8.19
N SER A 32 -4.66 29.20 7.50
CA SER A 32 -4.66 29.32 6.04
C SER A 32 -3.25 29.50 5.44
N GLU A 33 -2.36 30.22 6.12
CA GLU A 33 -0.96 30.39 5.70
C GLU A 33 -0.13 29.13 5.94
N ARG A 34 -0.46 28.37 7.00
CA ARG A 34 0.09 27.03 7.25
C ARG A 34 -0.20 26.03 6.14
N LYS A 35 -1.28 26.23 5.37
CA LYS A 35 -1.75 25.32 4.32
C LYS A 35 -1.05 25.49 2.96
N ARG A 36 -0.17 26.48 2.78
CA ARG A 36 0.50 26.79 1.49
C ARG A 36 2.03 26.65 1.49
N ARG A 37 2.65 26.22 2.57
CA ARG A 37 4.10 25.91 2.60
C ARG A 37 4.30 24.44 2.95
N ILE A 38 4.37 23.59 1.94
CA ILE A 38 4.65 22.18 2.18
C ILE A 38 6.14 22.03 2.42
N THR A 39 6.48 22.02 3.70
CA THR A 39 7.72 21.44 4.20
C THR A 39 7.38 20.01 4.62
N GLY A 40 7.79 19.04 3.80
CA GLY A 40 7.84 17.64 4.19
C GLY A 40 6.57 16.82 3.92
N VAL A 41 6.74 15.86 3.02
CA VAL A 41 6.15 14.52 3.09
C VAL A 41 4.61 14.43 3.00
N ILE A 42 4.13 13.81 1.90
CA ILE A 42 2.71 13.46 1.73
C ILE A 42 2.52 11.97 1.86
N THR A 43 1.43 11.54 2.51
CA THR A 43 0.99 10.15 2.51
C THR A 43 -0.25 10.00 1.63
N THR A 44 -0.24 9.01 0.73
CA THR A 44 -1.39 8.68 -0.12
C THR A 44 -1.42 7.20 -0.49
N LYS A 45 -2.52 6.74 -1.07
CA LYS A 45 -2.69 5.34 -1.50
C LYS A 45 -1.97 5.10 -2.82
N LEU A 46 -1.19 4.02 -2.87
CA LEU A 46 -0.61 3.50 -4.11
C LEU A 46 -1.68 2.72 -4.89
N ASN A 47 -1.82 3.01 -6.17
CA ASN A 47 -2.72 2.31 -7.07
C ASN A 47 -1.95 1.81 -8.29
N TYR A 48 -2.52 0.82 -8.98
CA TYR A 48 -1.96 0.27 -10.20
C TYR A 48 -3.00 0.33 -11.32
N ASP A 49 -2.61 0.92 -12.45
CA ASP A 49 -3.41 0.93 -13.66
C ASP A 49 -2.98 -0.23 -14.56
N ALA A 50 -3.87 -1.21 -14.72
CA ALA A 50 -3.63 -2.39 -15.54
C ALA A 50 -3.55 -2.10 -17.04
N ALA A 51 -4.20 -1.03 -17.53
CA ALA A 51 -4.20 -0.66 -18.94
C ALA A 51 -2.85 -0.05 -19.35
N THR A 52 -2.32 0.84 -18.52
CA THR A 52 -1.02 1.49 -18.77
C THR A 52 0.16 0.73 -18.17
N LYS A 53 -0.10 -0.26 -17.31
CA LYS A 53 0.90 -1.02 -16.54
C LYS A 53 1.80 -0.12 -15.68
N ARG A 54 1.20 0.91 -15.06
CA ARG A 54 1.92 1.92 -14.27
C ARG A 54 1.25 2.13 -12.92
N TYR A 55 2.09 2.46 -11.93
CA TYR A 55 1.61 2.90 -10.63
C TYR A 55 1.19 4.38 -10.69
N PHE A 56 0.10 4.70 -10.00
CA PHE A 56 -0.37 6.07 -9.84
C PHE A 56 -0.83 6.35 -8.41
N ILE A 57 -0.85 7.63 -8.07
CA ILE A 57 -1.28 8.13 -6.77
C ILE A 57 -2.35 9.20 -6.95
N LYS A 58 -3.19 9.35 -5.93
CA LYS A 58 -4.07 10.51 -5.80
C LYS A 58 -3.33 11.57 -5.01
N ASN A 59 -2.99 12.69 -5.64
CA ASN A 59 -2.35 13.80 -4.94
C ASN A 59 -3.43 14.82 -4.54
N PRO A 60 -3.72 15.03 -3.26
CA PRO A 60 -4.71 16.02 -2.83
C PRO A 60 -4.33 17.48 -3.19
N LEU A 61 -3.09 17.69 -3.65
CA LEU A 61 -2.59 19.01 -4.07
C LEU A 61 -2.67 19.23 -5.59
N SER A 62 -3.06 18.22 -6.34
CA SER A 62 -3.29 18.35 -7.77
C SER A 62 -4.79 18.33 -8.05
N THR A 63 -5.19 18.99 -9.14
CA THR A 63 -6.52 18.84 -9.72
C THR A 63 -6.69 17.53 -10.49
N ASP A 64 -5.58 16.85 -10.81
CA ASP A 64 -5.62 15.60 -11.55
C ASP A 64 -5.96 14.44 -10.62
N GLU A 65 -6.96 13.64 -11.02
CA GLU A 65 -7.36 12.45 -10.25
C GLU A 65 -6.27 11.38 -10.22
N HIS A 66 -5.41 11.33 -11.24
CA HIS A 66 -4.40 10.29 -11.42
C HIS A 66 -3.05 10.90 -11.82
N ILE A 67 -2.10 10.90 -10.89
CA ILE A 67 -0.71 11.24 -11.19
C ILE A 67 0.10 9.95 -11.17
N PHE A 68 0.73 9.62 -12.30
CA PHE A 68 1.63 8.48 -12.39
C PHE A 68 2.87 8.72 -11.55
N VAL A 69 3.34 7.66 -10.88
CA VAL A 69 4.59 7.68 -10.14
C VAL A 69 5.72 8.02 -11.10
N TRP A 70 6.52 9.03 -10.72
CA TRP A 70 7.66 9.49 -11.51
C TRP A 70 8.90 8.64 -11.24
N LYS A 71 9.27 8.50 -9.96
CA LYS A 71 10.40 7.67 -9.51
C LYS A 71 10.08 6.96 -8.19
N THR A 72 10.87 5.96 -7.86
CA THR A 72 10.84 5.28 -6.55
C THR A 72 12.27 4.99 -6.10
N ILE A 73 12.51 4.99 -4.78
CA ILE A 73 13.77 4.53 -4.18
C ILE A 73 13.66 3.12 -3.58
N ILE A 74 12.45 2.55 -3.59
CA ILE A 74 12.15 1.21 -3.10
C ILE A 74 11.62 0.34 -4.23
N ASP A 75 11.79 -0.97 -4.09
CA ASP A 75 11.10 -1.94 -4.92
C ASP A 75 9.61 -1.96 -4.57
N ILE A 76 8.77 -1.80 -5.59
CA ILE A 76 7.32 -1.81 -5.46
C ILE A 76 6.79 -3.07 -6.14
N SER A 77 6.21 -3.97 -5.35
CA SER A 77 5.50 -5.15 -5.83
C SER A 77 4.00 -4.94 -5.81
N GLU A 78 3.26 -5.80 -6.52
CA GLU A 78 1.80 -5.79 -6.56
C GLU A 78 1.15 -5.89 -5.17
N SER A 79 1.82 -6.56 -4.22
CA SER A 79 1.36 -6.66 -2.83
C SER A 79 1.27 -5.32 -2.08
N GLU A 80 1.85 -4.26 -2.64
CA GLU A 80 1.82 -2.91 -2.06
C GLU A 80 0.73 -2.01 -2.66
N VAL A 81 -0.01 -2.47 -3.66
CA VAL A 81 -1.20 -1.77 -4.13
C VAL A 81 -2.22 -1.67 -2.99
N GLY A 82 -2.75 -0.46 -2.76
CA GLY A 82 -3.64 -0.14 -1.63
C GLY A 82 -2.93 0.19 -0.32
N SER A 83 -1.60 -0.01 -0.23
CA SER A 83 -0.82 0.49 0.89
C SER A 83 -0.71 2.01 0.84
N ASP A 84 -0.57 2.61 2.02
CA ASP A 84 -0.18 4.02 2.12
C ASP A 84 1.31 4.15 1.78
N VAL A 85 1.66 5.14 0.96
CA VAL A 85 3.04 5.42 0.53
C VAL A 85 3.44 6.83 0.86
N LEU A 86 4.73 7.00 1.11
CA LEU A 86 5.38 8.25 1.45
C LEU A 86 5.93 8.91 0.19
N LEU A 87 5.49 10.13 -0.08
CA LEU A 87 5.87 10.89 -1.27
C LEU A 87 6.73 12.10 -0.93
N MET A 88 7.71 12.32 -1.80
CA MET A 88 8.39 13.60 -1.99
C MET A 88 8.18 14.08 -3.43
N PHE A 89 8.44 15.35 -3.70
CA PHE A 89 8.31 15.93 -5.04
C PHE A 89 9.65 16.47 -5.48
N GLU A 90 10.15 15.98 -6.62
CA GLU A 90 11.38 16.48 -7.22
C GLU A 90 11.16 17.94 -7.63
N GLU A 91 12.13 18.83 -7.33
CA GLU A 91 12.07 20.26 -7.66
C GLU A 91 10.81 20.99 -7.14
N ASN A 92 10.15 20.44 -6.10
CA ASN A 92 8.88 20.95 -5.59
C ASN A 92 7.74 20.93 -6.64
N ASP A 93 7.81 20.01 -7.60
CA ASP A 93 6.80 19.83 -8.65
C ASP A 93 5.84 18.68 -8.29
N VAL A 94 4.56 19.02 -8.09
CA VAL A 94 3.49 18.08 -7.72
C VAL A 94 3.24 16.97 -8.76
N TYR A 95 3.70 17.15 -10.00
CA TYR A 95 3.62 16.19 -11.09
C TYR A 95 4.85 15.26 -11.18
N LYS A 96 5.87 15.47 -10.35
CA LYS A 96 7.06 14.62 -10.24
C LYS A 96 7.16 13.91 -8.87
N PRO A 97 6.17 13.07 -8.49
CA PRO A 97 6.19 12.38 -7.21
C PRO A 97 7.23 11.26 -7.18
N VAL A 98 8.06 11.25 -6.13
CA VAL A 98 9.03 10.20 -5.82
C VAL A 98 8.54 9.42 -4.60
N ILE A 99 8.32 8.11 -4.76
CA ILE A 99 8.02 7.22 -3.64
C ILE A 99 9.29 6.97 -2.83
N THR A 100 9.23 7.29 -1.55
CA THR A 100 10.36 7.13 -0.61
C THR A 100 10.17 5.94 0.34
N GLY A 101 8.94 5.47 0.53
CA GLY A 101 8.66 4.33 1.38
C GLY A 101 7.20 3.91 1.36
N VAL A 102 6.93 2.72 1.89
CA VAL A 102 5.57 2.27 2.19
C VAL A 102 5.31 2.45 3.68
N VAL A 103 4.22 3.13 4.03
CA VAL A 103 3.78 3.31 5.41
C VAL A 103 3.14 2.02 5.90
N LYS A 104 3.72 1.43 6.95
CA LYS A 104 3.17 0.26 7.63
C LYS A 104 2.63 0.68 8.99
N SER A 105 1.45 0.21 9.35
CA SER A 105 0.91 0.42 10.71
C SER A 105 1.70 -0.43 11.71
N LEU A 106 2.17 0.18 12.80
CA LEU A 106 2.83 -0.52 13.90
C LEU A 106 1.90 -1.59 14.50
N GLN A 107 0.61 -1.30 14.66
CA GLN A 107 -0.35 -2.30 15.16
C GLN A 107 -0.52 -3.49 14.20
N ALA A 108 -0.45 -3.27 12.89
CA ALA A 108 -0.50 -4.35 11.90
C ALA A 108 0.81 -5.15 11.88
N ALA A 109 1.96 -4.49 12.10
CA ALA A 109 3.25 -5.14 12.25
C ALA A 109 3.31 -5.97 13.54
N GLU A 110 2.82 -5.44 14.66
CA GLU A 110 2.75 -6.10 15.96
C GLU A 110 1.78 -7.29 15.95
N ARG A 111 0.62 -7.20 15.27
CA ARG A 111 -0.27 -8.36 15.04
C ARG A 111 0.42 -9.45 14.24
N LYS A 112 1.17 -9.08 13.19
CA LYS A 112 2.03 -10.03 12.48
C LYS A 112 3.10 -10.65 13.38
N THR A 113 3.53 -9.96 14.44
CA THR A 113 4.54 -10.44 15.40
C THR A 113 3.91 -11.34 16.46
N ALA A 114 2.67 -11.05 16.91
CA ALA A 114 1.90 -11.93 17.78
C ALA A 114 1.51 -13.24 17.07
N ASP A 115 1.25 -13.19 15.77
CA ASP A 115 1.07 -14.36 14.91
C ASP A 115 2.41 -15.10 14.61
N ILE A 116 3.58 -14.65 15.07
CA ILE A 116 4.84 -15.41 14.91
C ILE A 116 4.88 -16.62 15.85
N LEU A 117 4.15 -16.58 16.97
CA LEU A 117 3.93 -17.76 17.81
C LEU A 117 3.01 -18.79 17.12
N ASP A 118 2.31 -18.39 16.06
CA ASP A 118 1.47 -19.24 15.21
C ASP A 118 1.78 -19.00 13.72
N LYS A 119 3.06 -19.24 13.35
CA LYS A 119 3.67 -18.95 12.05
C LYS A 119 2.67 -18.89 10.86
N PRO A 120 2.43 -17.72 10.24
CA PRO A 120 1.78 -17.70 8.93
C PRO A 120 2.73 -18.32 7.93
N HIS A 121 2.41 -19.54 7.51
CA HIS A 121 3.18 -20.25 6.50
C HIS A 121 3.07 -19.44 5.21
N LYS A 122 4.21 -19.19 4.55
CA LYS A 122 4.28 -18.46 3.27
C LYS A 122 3.25 -19.06 2.31
N PHE A 123 2.17 -18.32 2.09
CA PHE A 123 1.11 -18.65 1.17
C PHE A 123 1.42 -17.92 -0.14
N LYS A 124 1.74 -18.67 -1.19
CA LYS A 124 1.89 -18.10 -2.53
C LYS A 124 0.63 -18.39 -3.32
N THR A 125 0.05 -17.33 -3.86
CA THR A 125 -0.99 -17.39 -4.86
C THR A 125 -0.38 -16.82 -6.14
N SER A 126 -0.25 -17.65 -7.17
CA SER A 126 0.13 -17.20 -8.51
C SER A 126 -1.08 -17.34 -9.42
N ILE A 127 -1.39 -16.27 -10.15
CA ILE A 127 -2.26 -16.33 -11.32
C ILE A 127 -1.31 -16.60 -12.48
N ASP A 128 -1.41 -17.79 -13.07
CA ASP A 128 -0.76 -18.11 -14.34
C ASP A 128 -1.52 -17.41 -15.48
N ASP A 129 -0.89 -17.16 -16.62
CA ASP A 129 -1.44 -16.49 -17.83
C ASP A 129 -2.69 -17.19 -18.43
N SER A 130 -3.20 -18.23 -17.76
CA SER A 130 -4.28 -19.13 -18.18
C SER A 130 -5.48 -19.14 -17.20
N GLU A 131 -5.80 -18.03 -16.53
CA GLU A 131 -6.92 -17.92 -15.55
C GLU A 131 -6.85 -18.94 -14.40
N ARG A 132 -5.66 -19.49 -14.12
CA ARG A 132 -5.48 -20.59 -13.17
C ARG A 132 -4.95 -20.09 -11.83
N LEU A 133 -5.68 -20.41 -10.77
CA LEU A 133 -5.28 -20.13 -9.39
C LEU A 133 -4.53 -21.33 -8.78
N VAL A 134 -3.30 -21.11 -8.33
CA VAL A 134 -2.47 -22.14 -7.68
C VAL A 134 -2.18 -21.78 -6.23
N PHE A 135 -2.56 -22.66 -5.30
CA PHE A 135 -2.23 -22.57 -3.88
C PHE A 135 -1.07 -23.49 -3.54
N SER A 136 0.00 -22.95 -2.94
CA SER A 136 1.19 -23.72 -2.53
C SER A 136 1.61 -23.42 -1.09
N ALA A 137 1.96 -24.47 -0.34
CA ALA A 137 2.47 -24.39 1.04
C ALA A 137 3.46 -25.52 1.34
N GLU A 138 4.42 -25.29 2.24
CA GLU A 138 5.47 -26.27 2.58
C GLU A 138 4.97 -27.43 3.44
N ARG A 139 3.91 -27.24 4.23
CA ARG A 139 3.45 -28.22 5.23
C ARG A 139 2.01 -28.66 5.00
N GLU A 140 1.08 -27.71 4.95
CA GLU A 140 -0.34 -28.00 4.73
C GLU A 140 -1.08 -26.79 4.16
N ILE A 141 -2.24 -27.07 3.53
CA ILE A 141 -3.22 -26.06 3.11
C ILE A 141 -4.54 -26.42 3.79
N VAL A 142 -5.13 -25.47 4.52
CA VAL A 142 -6.39 -25.66 5.25
C VAL A 142 -7.40 -24.62 4.77
N LEU A 143 -8.50 -25.09 4.16
CA LEU A 143 -9.65 -24.26 3.82
C LEU A 143 -10.75 -24.52 4.85
N GLN A 144 -10.98 -23.59 5.78
CA GLN A 144 -11.91 -23.78 6.90
C GLN A 144 -13.04 -22.74 6.91
N CYS A 145 -14.25 -23.23 7.18
CA CYS A 145 -15.43 -22.40 7.42
C CYS A 145 -16.26 -23.04 8.54
N GLY A 146 -16.24 -22.44 9.74
CA GLY A 146 -16.89 -22.98 10.93
C GLY A 146 -16.41 -24.40 11.27
N LYS A 147 -17.35 -25.35 11.28
CA LYS A 147 -17.10 -26.79 11.58
C LYS A 147 -16.66 -27.61 10.36
N SER A 148 -16.53 -27.00 9.19
CA SER A 148 -16.14 -27.66 7.95
C SER A 148 -14.74 -27.28 7.54
N SER A 149 -13.97 -28.24 7.02
CA SER A 149 -12.57 -28.02 6.61
C SER A 149 -12.13 -28.96 5.49
N ILE A 150 -11.29 -28.47 4.57
CA ILE A 150 -10.52 -29.27 3.62
C ILE A 150 -9.04 -29.09 3.95
N HIS A 151 -8.35 -30.15 4.35
CA HIS A 151 -6.92 -30.15 4.68
C HIS A 151 -6.13 -30.93 3.63
N LEU A 152 -5.14 -30.30 3.02
CA LEU A 152 -4.13 -30.94 2.17
C LEU A 152 -2.82 -30.97 2.95
N THR A 153 -2.23 -32.14 3.10
CA THR A 153 -0.99 -32.33 3.87
C THR A 153 0.21 -32.56 2.95
N ARG A 154 1.42 -32.25 3.41
CA ARG A 154 2.68 -32.58 2.70
C ARG A 154 2.82 -34.08 2.39
N ALA A 155 2.19 -34.95 3.17
CA ALA A 155 2.17 -36.39 2.93
C ALA A 155 1.24 -36.81 1.77
N GLY A 156 0.56 -35.86 1.12
CA GLY A 156 -0.38 -36.12 0.02
C GLY A 156 -1.78 -36.55 0.48
N LYS A 157 -2.06 -36.54 1.79
CA LYS A 157 -3.42 -36.81 2.30
C LYS A 157 -4.31 -35.59 2.13
N ILE A 158 -5.51 -35.82 1.61
CA ILE A 158 -6.61 -34.85 1.57
C ILE A 158 -7.68 -35.31 2.55
N ILE A 159 -8.04 -34.44 3.51
CA ILE A 159 -9.04 -34.73 4.54
C ILE A 159 -10.17 -33.72 4.38
N ILE A 160 -11.39 -34.20 4.11
CA ILE A 160 -12.60 -33.39 4.04
C ILE A 160 -13.42 -33.66 5.31
N ARG A 161 -13.69 -32.62 6.10
CA ARG A 161 -14.53 -32.68 7.30
C ARG A 161 -15.72 -31.73 7.15
N GLY A 162 -16.86 -32.19 7.63
CA GLY A 162 -18.10 -31.43 7.74
C GLY A 162 -19.20 -32.31 8.31
N SER A 163 -20.28 -31.70 8.79
CA SER A 163 -21.47 -32.45 9.23
C SER A 163 -22.23 -33.10 8.06
N TYR A 164 -22.00 -32.61 6.85
CA TYR A 164 -22.60 -33.12 5.62
C TYR A 164 -21.66 -32.85 4.45
N VAL A 165 -21.38 -33.87 3.64
CA VAL A 165 -20.56 -33.77 2.43
C VAL A 165 -21.38 -34.23 1.24
N LEU A 166 -21.74 -33.31 0.34
CA LEU A 166 -22.44 -33.61 -0.90
C LEU A 166 -21.45 -33.58 -2.06
N SER A 167 -21.21 -34.73 -2.69
CA SER A 167 -20.43 -34.83 -3.92
C SER A 167 -21.37 -34.96 -5.12
N ARG A 168 -21.57 -33.87 -5.87
CA ARG A 168 -22.39 -33.86 -7.09
C ARG A 168 -21.51 -33.59 -8.30
N SER A 169 -21.66 -34.42 -9.34
CA SER A 169 -20.99 -34.27 -10.63
C SER A 169 -22.02 -34.40 -11.75
N THR A 170 -21.87 -33.63 -12.83
CA THR A 170 -22.66 -33.80 -14.07
C THR A 170 -22.13 -34.95 -14.93
N GLY A 171 -20.84 -35.28 -14.80
CA GLY A 171 -20.20 -36.45 -15.42
C GLY A 171 -19.87 -37.55 -14.42
N VAL A 172 -19.00 -38.47 -14.81
CA VAL A 172 -18.58 -39.60 -13.95
C VAL A 172 -17.75 -39.11 -12.76
N ASN A 173 -18.17 -39.46 -11.54
CA ASN A 173 -17.34 -39.32 -10.35
C ASN A 173 -16.53 -40.62 -10.12
N SER A 174 -15.30 -40.67 -10.63
CA SER A 174 -14.44 -41.85 -10.50
C SER A 174 -13.65 -41.85 -9.20
N LEU A 175 -13.79 -42.91 -8.42
CA LEU A 175 -12.96 -43.20 -7.25
C LEU A 175 -12.05 -44.38 -7.59
N LYS A 176 -10.73 -44.20 -7.42
CA LYS A 176 -9.72 -45.24 -7.67
C LYS A 176 -8.85 -45.39 -6.42
N GLY A 177 -8.67 -46.63 -5.97
CA GLY A 177 -7.82 -46.96 -4.84
C GLY A 177 -7.72 -48.46 -4.64
N ALA A 178 -6.71 -48.90 -3.89
CA ALA A 178 -6.56 -50.30 -3.51
C ALA A 178 -7.73 -50.80 -2.63
N ALA A 179 -8.36 -49.89 -1.88
CA ALA A 179 -9.57 -50.14 -1.12
C ALA A 179 -10.42 -48.86 -1.05
N VAL A 180 -11.74 -49.01 -1.14
CA VAL A 180 -12.72 -47.95 -0.88
C VAL A 180 -13.68 -48.49 0.18
N SER A 181 -13.68 -47.84 1.35
CA SER A 181 -14.61 -48.17 2.43
C SER A 181 -15.72 -47.15 2.46
N ILE A 182 -16.96 -47.62 2.32
CA ILE A 182 -18.19 -46.83 2.43
C ILE A 182 -19.00 -47.47 3.54
N ASN A 183 -19.41 -46.67 4.52
CA ASN A 183 -20.25 -47.07 5.65
C ASN A 183 -21.52 -46.21 5.62
#